data_AF-A0A5C5R5Z2-F1
#
_entry.id   AF-A0A5C5R5Z2-F1
#
_cell.length_a   1.000
_cell.length_b   1.000
_cell.length_c   1.000
_cell.angle_alpha   90.00
_cell.angle_beta   90.00
_cell.angle_gamma   90.00
#
_symmetry.space_group_name_H-M   'P 1'
#
loop_
_entity.id
_entity.type
_entity.pdbx_description
1 polymer ?
#
loop_
_entity_poly.entity_id
_entity_poly.type
_entity_poly.pdbx_seq_one_letter_code
_entity_poly.pdbx_strand_id
1 'polypeptide(L)'
;DKLAARKGEPPGERVVQDIEVHIDETVDFLEWFLDEIPIEPIWLCPLRLRDPLPPGADADRPWPLYPLEPRETYVNVGFWSAVPKQPGQIEGRANRLIEEKVSELGGHKSLYSEAFYERAEFDELYGGIHLEKYKSRYDPEDRLLGLYDKTVRRQ
;
A
#
# COMPACT_ATOMS: atom_id res chain seq x y z
N ASP A 1 21.38 -6.42 5.02
CA ASP A 1 21.66 -6.77 6.42
C ASP A 1 23.06 -7.41 6.52
N LYS A 2 23.98 -6.79 7.29
CA LYS A 2 25.36 -7.27 7.45
C LYS A 2 25.47 -8.52 8.33
N LEU A 3 24.47 -8.78 9.18
CA LEU A 3 24.45 -9.94 10.09
C LEU A 3 24.00 -11.20 9.35
N ALA A 4 22.89 -11.15 8.61
CA ALA A 4 22.44 -12.23 7.73
C ALA A 4 23.51 -12.63 6.70
N ALA A 5 24.16 -11.63 6.08
CA ALA A 5 25.25 -11.88 5.13
C ALA A 5 26.44 -12.65 5.74
N ARG A 6 26.74 -12.45 7.04
CA ARG A 6 27.79 -13.20 7.74
C ARG A 6 27.41 -14.65 8.03
N LYS A 7 26.11 -14.96 8.06
CA LYS A 7 25.57 -16.32 8.22
C LYS A 7 25.37 -17.06 6.89
N GLY A 8 25.64 -16.40 5.75
CA GLY A 8 25.37 -16.94 4.42
C GLY A 8 23.87 -16.93 4.07
N GLU A 9 23.06 -16.22 4.83
CA GLU A 9 21.62 -16.08 4.57
C GLU A 9 21.39 -15.01 3.48
N PRO A 10 20.34 -15.17 2.64
CA PRO A 10 19.97 -14.13 1.69
C PRO A 10 19.58 -12.83 2.43
N PRO A 11 19.68 -11.65 1.78
CA PRO A 11 19.11 -10.44 2.33
C PRO A 11 17.62 -10.64 2.65
N GLY A 12 17.20 -10.23 3.84
CA GLY A 12 15.79 -10.24 4.21
C GLY A 12 14.94 -9.40 3.25
N GLU A 13 13.67 -9.79 3.11
CA GLU A 13 12.69 -9.03 2.36
C GLU A 13 12.36 -7.74 3.12
N ARG A 14 12.46 -6.58 2.46
CA ARG A 14 12.11 -5.31 3.10
C ARG A 14 10.59 -5.19 3.17
N VAL A 15 10.07 -4.90 4.35
CA VAL A 15 8.65 -4.64 4.58
C VAL A 15 8.58 -3.30 5.28
N VAL A 16 8.25 -2.27 4.51
CA VAL A 16 8.31 -0.86 4.91
C VAL A 16 7.03 -0.24 4.38
N GLN A 17 5.91 -0.36 5.10
CA GLN A 17 4.60 0.04 4.58
C GLN A 17 3.77 0.77 5.63
N ASP A 18 2.85 1.58 5.11
CA ASP A 18 1.69 2.08 5.83
C ASP A 18 0.44 1.64 5.05
N ILE A 19 -0.56 1.18 5.78
CA ILE A 19 -1.85 0.73 5.24
C ILE A 19 -2.98 1.38 6.03
N GLU A 20 -4.14 1.55 5.43
CA GLU A 20 -5.36 2.00 6.08
C GLU A 20 -6.37 0.86 6.05
N VAL A 21 -6.92 0.53 7.21
CA VAL A 21 -8.07 -0.35 7.33
C VAL A 21 -9.17 0.38 8.08
N HIS A 22 -10.42 -0.03 7.91
CA HIS A 22 -11.50 0.44 8.75
C HIS A 22 -11.16 0.19 10.23
N ILE A 23 -11.61 1.09 11.11
CA ILE A 23 -11.35 0.96 12.55
C ILE A 23 -11.85 -0.38 13.10
N ASP A 24 -12.97 -0.89 12.57
CA ASP A 24 -13.57 -2.16 12.97
C ASP A 24 -12.73 -3.38 12.55
N GLU A 25 -11.92 -3.25 11.48
CA GLU A 25 -11.04 -4.30 10.95
C GLU A 25 -9.61 -4.25 11.53
N THR A 26 -9.33 -3.28 12.40
CA THR A 26 -7.97 -3.04 12.90
C THR A 26 -7.46 -4.20 13.75
N VAL A 27 -8.32 -4.82 14.57
CA VAL A 27 -7.92 -5.96 15.40
C VAL A 27 -7.60 -7.17 14.53
N ASP A 28 -8.49 -7.51 13.60
CA ASP A 28 -8.32 -8.62 12.66
C ASP A 28 -7.05 -8.47 11.83
N PHE A 29 -6.73 -7.26 11.38
CA PHE A 29 -5.45 -6.98 10.71
C PHE A 29 -4.25 -7.22 11.65
N LEU A 30 -4.27 -6.68 12.87
CA LEU A 30 -3.12 -6.76 13.78
C LEU A 30 -2.86 -8.17 14.30
N GLU A 31 -3.90 -8.95 14.61
CA GLU A 31 -3.75 -10.34 15.02
C GLU A 31 -3.12 -11.16 13.90
N TRP A 32 -3.68 -11.07 12.68
CA TRP A 32 -3.10 -11.72 11.50
C TRP A 32 -1.65 -11.25 11.25
N PHE A 33 -1.41 -9.94 11.32
CA PHE A 33 -0.10 -9.36 11.00
C PHE A 33 0.95 -9.84 11.98
N LEU A 34 0.68 -9.86 13.29
CA LEU A 34 1.65 -10.31 14.29
C LEU A 34 1.92 -11.82 14.23
N ASP A 35 0.92 -12.62 13.82
CA ASP A 35 1.09 -14.06 13.64
C ASP A 35 1.89 -14.41 12.38
N GLU A 36 1.58 -13.76 11.25
CA GLU A 36 2.18 -14.08 9.95
C GLU A 36 3.45 -13.28 9.64
N ILE A 37 3.46 -11.99 9.99
CA ILE A 37 4.51 -11.01 9.68
C ILE A 37 4.92 -10.30 10.99
N PRO A 38 5.66 -10.95 11.90
CA PRO A 38 5.92 -10.48 13.28
C PRO A 38 6.90 -9.30 13.33
N ILE A 39 6.54 -8.19 12.70
CA ILE A 39 7.28 -6.93 12.72
C ILE A 39 6.75 -6.08 13.86
N GLU A 40 7.67 -5.70 14.74
CA GLU A 40 7.43 -4.73 15.79
C GLU A 40 8.57 -3.71 15.82
N PRO A 41 8.33 -2.45 16.24
CA PRO A 41 7.04 -1.90 16.69
C PRO A 41 6.06 -1.56 15.55
N ILE A 42 4.78 -1.44 15.89
CA ILE A 42 3.70 -1.00 14.98
C ILE A 42 3.22 0.39 15.39
N TRP A 43 3.05 1.28 14.41
CA TRP A 43 2.47 2.61 14.59
C TRP A 43 0.99 2.60 14.24
N LEU A 44 0.13 3.18 15.09
CA LEU A 44 -1.32 3.28 14.86
C LEU A 44 -1.75 4.74 14.87
N CYS A 45 -2.35 5.19 13.77
CA CYS A 45 -2.80 6.57 13.59
C CYS A 45 -4.25 6.60 13.07
N PRO A 46 -5.24 6.73 13.97
CA PRO A 46 -6.63 6.90 13.56
C PRO A 46 -6.82 8.16 12.72
N LEU A 47 -7.54 8.07 11.62
CA LEU A 47 -7.80 9.15 10.70
C LEU A 47 -9.21 9.09 10.10
N ARG A 48 -9.67 10.25 9.64
CA ARG A 48 -10.91 10.41 8.87
C ARG A 48 -10.69 11.55 7.87
N LEU A 49 -11.34 11.47 6.71
CA LEU A 49 -11.33 12.55 5.74
C LEU A 49 -11.91 13.86 6.33
N ARG A 50 -11.35 14.99 5.90
CA ARG A 50 -11.83 16.32 6.32
C ARG A 50 -13.30 16.53 5.89
N ASP A 51 -14.11 17.06 6.80
CA ASP A 51 -15.48 17.52 6.55
C ASP A 51 -15.56 19.04 6.84
N PRO A 52 -16.04 19.90 5.91
CA PRO A 52 -16.51 19.59 4.56
C PRO A 52 -15.40 19.18 3.60
N LEU A 53 -15.79 18.38 2.59
CA LEU A 53 -14.93 18.03 1.46
C LEU A 53 -14.48 19.30 0.70
N PRO A 54 -13.31 19.28 0.03
CA PRO A 54 -12.85 20.40 -0.78
C PRO A 54 -13.87 20.81 -1.86
N PRO A 55 -14.00 22.10 -2.19
CA PRO A 55 -14.86 22.55 -3.29
C PRO A 55 -14.52 21.86 -4.61
N GLY A 56 -15.53 21.31 -5.29
CA GLY A 56 -15.36 20.59 -6.55
C GLY A 56 -14.83 19.16 -6.41
N ALA A 57 -14.69 18.65 -5.18
CA ALA A 57 -14.46 17.23 -4.96
C ALA A 57 -15.67 16.41 -5.42
N ASP A 58 -15.40 15.24 -5.97
CA ASP A 58 -16.42 14.23 -6.23
C ASP A 58 -17.05 13.78 -4.90
N ALA A 59 -18.37 13.64 -4.85
CA ALA A 59 -19.08 13.28 -3.62
C ALA A 59 -18.86 11.81 -3.24
N ASP A 60 -18.69 10.94 -4.24
CA ASP A 60 -18.52 9.50 -4.07
C ASP A 60 -17.04 9.12 -3.97
N ARG A 61 -16.15 9.85 -4.67
CA ARG A 61 -14.70 9.60 -4.64
C ARG A 61 -13.87 10.89 -4.49
N PRO A 62 -13.96 11.58 -3.33
CA PRO A 62 -13.32 12.88 -3.15
C PRO A 62 -11.79 12.87 -3.30
N TRP A 63 -11.17 11.70 -3.11
CA TRP A 63 -9.75 11.46 -3.34
C TRP A 63 -9.60 10.34 -4.38
N PRO A 64 -9.58 10.65 -5.69
CA PRO A 64 -9.68 9.64 -6.76
C PRO A 64 -8.51 8.64 -6.79
N LEU A 65 -7.35 9.01 -6.25
CA LEU A 65 -6.16 8.16 -6.20
C LEU A 65 -5.96 7.46 -4.84
N TYR A 66 -6.81 7.76 -3.86
CA TYR A 66 -6.72 7.24 -2.50
C TYR A 66 -8.13 7.22 -1.87
N PRO A 67 -9.01 6.31 -2.33
CA PRO A 67 -10.44 6.41 -2.07
C PRO A 67 -10.80 5.93 -0.66
N LEU A 68 -10.61 6.79 0.33
CA LEU A 68 -11.20 6.60 1.66
C LEU A 68 -12.64 7.11 1.66
N GLU A 69 -13.54 6.45 2.38
CA GLU A 69 -14.93 6.85 2.47
C GLU A 69 -15.11 8.08 3.38
N PRO A 70 -15.84 9.12 2.94
CA PRO A 70 -16.14 10.26 3.78
C PRO A 70 -16.96 9.84 5.00
N ARG A 71 -16.63 10.42 6.15
CA ARG A 71 -17.30 10.10 7.42
C ARG A 71 -17.13 8.65 7.84
N GLU A 72 -16.11 7.96 7.37
CA GLU A 72 -15.64 6.72 7.97
C GLU A 72 -14.36 6.95 8.77
N THR A 73 -14.07 6.07 9.73
CA THR A 73 -12.82 6.14 10.52
C THR A 73 -11.94 4.98 10.12
N TYR A 74 -10.73 5.32 9.70
CA TYR A 74 -9.69 4.36 9.36
C TYR A 74 -8.57 4.43 10.39
N VAL A 75 -7.77 3.39 10.46
CA VAL A 75 -6.50 3.41 11.19
C VAL A 75 -5.39 3.23 10.17
N ASN A 76 -4.52 4.21 10.06
CA ASN A 76 -3.24 4.04 9.38
C ASN A 76 -2.33 3.21 10.29
N VAL A 77 -1.88 2.06 9.79
CA VAL A 77 -1.03 1.10 10.46
C VAL A 77 0.33 1.09 9.77
N GLY A 78 1.36 1.58 10.45
CA GLY A 78 2.72 1.70 9.92
C GLY A 78 3.68 0.70 10.53
N PHE A 79 4.48 0.04 9.69
CA PHE A 79 5.47 -0.97 10.11
C PHE A 79 6.67 -1.01 9.16
N TRP A 80 7.88 -1.11 9.72
CA TRP A 80 9.13 -0.98 8.96
C TRP A 80 10.23 -1.90 9.49
N SER A 81 10.54 -2.95 8.73
CA SER A 81 11.63 -3.87 9.05
C SER A 81 12.11 -4.63 7.80
N ALA A 82 12.95 -5.65 8.03
CA ALA A 82 13.21 -6.69 7.05
C ALA A 82 12.85 -8.05 7.67
N VAL A 83 12.12 -8.87 6.93
CA VAL A 83 11.73 -10.21 7.37
C VAL A 83 12.64 -11.28 6.75
N PRO A 84 12.90 -12.39 7.44
CA PRO A 84 13.71 -13.48 6.89
C PRO A 84 13.15 -13.99 5.56
N LYS A 85 14.04 -14.26 4.61
CA LYS A 85 13.69 -14.85 3.32
C LYS A 85 14.27 -16.26 3.23
N GLN A 86 13.46 -17.23 2.81
CA GLN A 86 13.92 -18.58 2.54
C GLN A 86 14.49 -18.70 1.12
N PRO A 87 15.50 -19.56 0.88
CA PRO A 87 15.95 -19.89 -0.46
C PRO A 87 14.79 -20.38 -1.35
N GLY A 88 14.68 -19.84 -2.56
CA GLY A 88 13.59 -20.18 -3.50
C GLY A 88 12.25 -19.49 -3.23
N GLN A 89 12.13 -18.70 -2.17
CA GLN A 89 10.94 -17.89 -1.90
C GLN A 89 10.75 -16.83 -2.98
N ILE A 90 9.51 -16.68 -3.45
CA ILE A 90 9.12 -15.65 -4.40
C ILE A 90 9.52 -14.25 -3.88
N GLU A 91 9.78 -13.34 -4.80
CA GLU A 91 10.05 -11.95 -4.45
C GLU A 91 8.81 -11.27 -3.89
N GLY A 92 8.99 -10.51 -2.80
CA GLY A 92 7.91 -9.74 -2.19
C GLY A 92 6.85 -10.59 -1.51
N ARG A 93 7.13 -11.82 -1.07
CA ARG A 93 6.10 -12.70 -0.47
C ARG A 93 5.38 -12.01 0.68
N ALA A 94 6.11 -11.42 1.62
CA ALA A 94 5.50 -10.74 2.77
C ALA A 94 4.71 -9.52 2.31
N ASN A 95 5.26 -8.73 1.40
CA ASN A 95 4.55 -7.57 0.84
C ASN A 95 3.24 -7.98 0.13
N ARG A 96 3.27 -9.06 -0.66
CA ARG A 96 2.10 -9.61 -1.36
C ARG A 96 1.04 -10.12 -0.39
N LEU A 97 1.43 -10.87 0.65
CA LEU A 97 0.50 -11.31 1.70
C LEU A 97 -0.18 -10.14 2.41
N ILE A 98 0.58 -9.07 2.68
CA ILE A 98 0.01 -7.84 3.27
C ILE A 98 -0.95 -7.18 2.30
N GLU A 99 -0.59 -7.04 1.02
CA GLU A 99 -1.46 -6.47 -0.02
C GLU A 99 -2.77 -7.26 -0.14
N GLU A 100 -2.69 -8.59 -0.19
CA GLU A 100 -3.85 -9.49 -0.22
C GLU A 100 -4.73 -9.31 1.02
N LYS A 101 -4.15 -9.30 2.24
CA LYS A 101 -4.93 -9.13 3.46
C LYS A 101 -5.57 -7.75 3.57
N VAL A 102 -4.86 -6.69 3.16
CA VAL A 102 -5.40 -5.33 3.14
C VAL A 102 -6.58 -5.25 2.17
N SER A 103 -6.46 -5.81 0.96
CA SER A 103 -7.56 -5.88 0.01
C SER A 103 -8.76 -6.68 0.54
N GLU A 104 -8.52 -7.81 1.23
CA GLU A 104 -9.57 -8.62 1.88
C GLU A 104 -10.38 -7.81 2.91
N LEU A 105 -9.71 -6.96 3.69
CA LEU A 105 -10.32 -6.12 4.72
C LEU A 105 -10.90 -4.79 4.17
N GLY A 106 -10.98 -4.63 2.84
CA GLY A 106 -11.42 -3.39 2.20
C GLY A 106 -10.52 -2.19 2.51
N GLY A 107 -9.26 -2.46 2.88
CA GLY A 107 -8.26 -1.46 3.21
C GLY A 107 -7.54 -0.92 1.98
N HIS A 108 -6.55 -0.07 2.24
CA HIS A 108 -5.74 0.53 1.19
C HIS A 108 -4.28 0.61 1.63
N LYS A 109 -3.35 0.54 0.67
CA LYS A 109 -1.92 0.62 0.94
C LYS A 109 -1.35 1.90 0.37
N SER A 110 -0.48 2.56 1.13
CA SER A 110 0.26 3.71 0.64
C SER A 110 1.36 3.32 -0.36
N LEU A 111 1.51 4.09 -1.45
CA LEU A 111 2.45 3.83 -2.54
C LEU A 111 3.85 4.44 -2.37
N TYR A 112 4.42 4.44 -1.16
CA TYR A 112 5.78 4.95 -0.93
C TYR A 112 6.86 3.85 -0.89
N SER A 113 6.45 2.58 -0.93
CA SER A 113 7.32 1.41 -0.86
C SER A 113 7.11 0.45 -2.04
N GLU A 114 7.76 -0.71 -1.96
CA GLU A 114 7.55 -1.80 -2.91
C GLU A 114 6.07 -2.17 -2.98
N ALA A 115 5.52 -2.27 -4.20
CA ALA A 115 4.17 -2.74 -4.47
C ALA A 115 4.21 -3.88 -5.50
N PHE A 116 3.34 -4.88 -5.35
CA PHE A 116 3.36 -6.09 -6.17
C PHE A 116 2.02 -6.43 -6.86
N TYR A 117 1.09 -5.46 -6.86
CA TYR A 117 -0.20 -5.53 -7.54
C TYR A 117 -0.08 -5.81 -9.04
N GLU A 118 -1.03 -6.56 -9.58
CA GLU A 118 -1.23 -6.66 -11.02
C GLU A 118 -1.81 -5.35 -11.58
N ARG A 119 -1.61 -5.10 -12.88
CA ARG A 119 -2.01 -3.83 -13.54
C ARG A 119 -3.48 -3.47 -13.29
N ALA A 120 -4.38 -4.44 -13.47
CA ALA A 120 -5.82 -4.22 -13.37
C ALA A 120 -6.25 -3.88 -11.93
N GLU A 121 -5.76 -4.64 -10.96
CA GLU A 121 -5.98 -4.37 -9.53
C GLU A 121 -5.43 -2.99 -9.13
N PHE A 122 -4.24 -2.64 -9.63
CA PHE A 122 -3.65 -1.34 -9.36
C PHE A 122 -4.50 -0.19 -9.93
N ASP A 123 -5.09 -0.35 -11.12
CA ASP A 123 -5.97 0.67 -11.71
C ASP A 123 -7.20 0.93 -10.83
N GLU A 124 -7.80 -0.12 -10.30
CA GLU A 124 -8.97 -0.04 -9.43
C GLU A 124 -8.64 0.71 -8.13
N LEU A 125 -7.52 0.33 -7.50
CA LEU A 125 -7.07 0.89 -6.24
C LEU A 125 -6.59 2.34 -6.38
N TYR A 126 -5.79 2.66 -7.40
CA TYR A 126 -5.05 3.93 -7.51
C TYR A 126 -5.56 4.85 -8.61
N GLY A 127 -6.83 4.71 -8.96
CA GLY A 127 -7.61 5.69 -9.72
C GLY A 127 -7.55 5.58 -11.24
N GLY A 128 -6.78 4.63 -11.79
CA GLY A 128 -6.72 4.27 -13.22
C GLY A 128 -7.07 5.40 -14.19
N ILE A 129 -8.27 5.34 -14.78
CA ILE A 129 -8.76 6.30 -15.79
C ILE A 129 -8.77 7.77 -15.30
N HIS A 130 -8.99 8.00 -14.01
CA HIS A 130 -8.92 9.35 -13.44
C HIS A 130 -7.52 9.92 -13.55
N LEU A 131 -6.50 9.12 -13.26
CA LEU A 131 -5.10 9.55 -13.39
C LEU A 131 -4.69 9.70 -14.85
N GLU A 132 -5.09 8.74 -15.70
CA GLU A 132 -4.79 8.77 -17.14
C GLU A 132 -5.31 10.06 -17.80
N LYS A 133 -6.53 10.49 -17.46
CA LYS A 133 -7.10 11.76 -17.94
C LYS A 133 -6.18 12.96 -17.67
N TYR A 134 -5.56 13.01 -16.50
CA TYR A 134 -4.63 14.09 -16.16
C TYR A 134 -3.28 13.91 -16.86
N LYS A 135 -2.79 12.68 -16.97
CA LYS A 135 -1.55 12.38 -17.67
C LYS A 135 -1.64 12.75 -19.15
N SER A 136 -2.70 12.38 -19.86
CA SER A 136 -2.90 12.78 -21.26
C SER A 136 -3.01 14.29 -21.45
N ARG A 137 -3.55 15.02 -20.46
CA ARG A 137 -3.69 16.48 -20.54
C ARG A 137 -2.36 17.21 -20.30
N TYR A 138 -1.56 16.74 -19.36
CA TYR A 138 -0.40 17.48 -18.85
C TYR A 138 0.95 16.88 -19.25
N ASP A 139 0.98 15.64 -19.72
CA ASP A 139 2.14 14.93 -20.25
C ASP A 139 1.76 14.10 -21.49
N PRO A 140 1.24 14.74 -22.57
CA PRO A 140 0.72 14.05 -23.75
C PRO A 140 1.78 13.28 -24.56
N GLU A 141 3.06 13.54 -24.31
CA GLU A 141 4.20 12.86 -24.95
C GLU A 141 4.81 11.76 -24.05
N ASP A 142 4.17 11.46 -22.91
CA ASP A 142 4.61 10.45 -21.93
C ASP A 142 6.09 10.59 -21.52
N ARG A 143 6.51 11.82 -21.24
CA ARG A 143 7.88 12.11 -20.81
C ARG A 143 8.14 11.65 -19.38
N LEU A 144 7.10 11.63 -18.54
CA LEU A 144 7.14 11.11 -17.18
C LEU A 144 6.54 9.71 -17.13
N LEU A 145 7.06 8.87 -16.24
CA LEU A 145 6.55 7.53 -16.02
C LEU A 145 5.10 7.56 -15.51
N GLY A 146 4.33 6.56 -15.92
CA GLY A 146 3.04 6.27 -15.30
C GLY A 146 3.19 5.88 -13.83
N LEU A 147 2.12 6.04 -13.04
CA LEU A 147 2.17 5.71 -11.61
C LEU A 147 2.49 4.21 -11.40
N TYR A 148 1.85 3.32 -12.16
CA TYR A 148 2.12 1.88 -12.11
C TYR A 148 3.58 1.54 -12.44
N ASP A 149 4.13 2.13 -13.52
CA ASP A 149 5.52 1.88 -13.92
C ASP A 149 6.48 2.33 -12.82
N LYS A 150 6.20 3.50 -12.23
CA LYS A 150 6.99 4.06 -11.14
C LYS A 150 6.94 3.19 -9.86
N THR A 151 5.76 2.71 -9.46
CA THR A 151 5.56 2.11 -8.12
C THR A 151 5.66 0.59 -8.12
N VAL A 152 5.29 -0.07 -9.23
CA VAL A 152 5.30 -1.53 -9.34
C VAL A 152 6.49 -2.01 -10.18
N ARG A 153 6.66 -1.49 -11.41
CA ARG A 153 7.75 -1.94 -12.30
C ARG A 153 9.12 -1.39 -11.91
N ARG A 154 9.16 -0.23 -11.24
CA ARG A 154 10.37 0.51 -10.86
C ARG A 154 11.24 0.85 -12.09
N GLN A 155 10.57 1.24 -13.18
CA GLN A 155 11.19 1.62 -14.46
C GLN A 155 10.76 3.02 -14.83
#